data_AF-A0A952PZI8-F1
#
_entry.id   AF-A0A952PZI8-F1
#
_cell.length_a   1.000
_cell.length_b   1.000
_cell.length_c   1.000
_cell.angle_alpha   90.00
_cell.angle_beta   90.00
_cell.angle_gamma   90.00
#
_symmetry.space_group_name_H-M   'P 1'
#
loop_
_entity.id
_entity.type
_entity.pdbx_description
1 polymer ?
#
loop_
_entity_poly.entity_id
_entity_poly.type
_entity_poly.pdbx_seq_one_letter_code
_entity_poly.pdbx_strand_id
1 'polypeptide(L)'
;MSLAIGIQVIVVYAAPLRLFLRPFTELPDIPGGLNTQTLMLTMFSIAHALYVLGWRNTLVFFTLSAVISWAFEQAGVTAGVIYGSYHYTDELGLKVGAVPLLIPLAWFMMIYPSYVIANLIVDAKPTGSQGGFRHLIALAAVSAIVVTAWDLLIDPVLSNLPRPMWVWEQGGPYFGVPIQNYVGWLLTTFTIYLTYRLYERRFKPQPTIPVTTTVAAMPLVAYGLMMLGTMTAGGPNALMVIGPIVMGIPLLLAARQLRNHHQRMM
;
A
#
# COMPACT_ATOMS: atom_id res chain seq x y z
N MET A 1 19.61 3.44 -2.86
CA MET A 1 19.67 2.38 -1.81
C MET A 1 19.77 2.99 -0.42
N SER A 2 20.82 3.75 -0.09
CA SER A 2 21.03 4.32 1.26
C SER A 2 19.87 5.20 1.75
N LEU A 3 19.19 5.93 0.85
CA LEU A 3 18.00 6.72 1.18
C LEU A 3 16.77 5.84 1.51
N ALA A 4 16.49 4.82 0.70
CA ALA A 4 15.38 3.89 0.96
C ALA A 4 15.60 3.13 2.27
N ILE A 5 16.84 2.69 2.53
CA ILE A 5 17.24 2.06 3.79
C ILE A 5 17.08 3.05 4.96
N GLY A 6 17.56 4.29 4.84
CA GLY A 6 17.44 5.29 5.91
C GLY A 6 15.98 5.62 6.25
N ILE A 7 15.13 5.80 5.24
CA ILE A 7 13.70 6.03 5.43
C ILE A 7 13.01 4.81 6.01
N GLN A 8 13.33 3.62 5.49
CA GLN A 8 12.80 2.37 6.01
C GLN A 8 13.22 2.18 7.46
N VAL A 9 14.47 2.45 7.85
CA VAL A 9 14.94 2.41 9.24
C VAL A 9 14.15 3.37 10.12
N ILE A 10 13.89 4.61 9.71
CA ILE A 10 13.11 5.55 10.53
C ILE A 10 11.66 5.06 10.72
N VAL A 11 11.05 4.47 9.68
CA VAL A 11 9.71 3.87 9.76
C VAL A 11 9.69 2.55 10.56
N VAL A 12 10.72 1.71 10.39
CA VAL A 12 10.94 0.39 11.02
C VAL A 12 11.15 0.52 12.52
N TYR A 13 11.86 1.55 12.98
CA TYR A 13 12.15 1.70 14.40
C TYR A 13 11.07 2.45 15.15
N ALA A 14 10.16 3.18 14.50
CA ALA A 14 9.11 3.89 15.22
C ALA A 14 8.01 2.95 15.74
N ALA A 15 7.44 2.07 14.91
CA ALA A 15 6.23 1.32 15.30
C ALA A 15 6.47 0.12 16.24
N PRO A 16 7.39 -0.82 15.97
CA PRO A 16 7.66 -1.97 16.85
C PRO A 16 8.35 -1.56 18.15
N LEU A 17 9.24 -0.56 18.11
CA LEU A 17 9.91 -0.03 19.30
C LEU A 17 8.91 0.71 20.19
N ARG A 18 7.97 1.50 19.61
CA ARG A 18 6.85 2.05 20.37
C ARG A 18 6.00 0.94 20.97
N LEU A 19 5.70 -0.13 20.24
CA LEU A 19 4.91 -1.24 20.78
C LEU A 19 5.59 -1.89 22.00
N PHE A 20 6.90 -2.11 21.93
CA PHE A 20 7.68 -2.72 23.00
C PHE A 20 7.94 -1.77 24.17
N LEU A 21 8.18 -0.48 23.90
CA LEU A 21 8.53 0.52 24.91
C LEU A 21 7.34 1.24 25.53
N ARG A 22 6.15 1.21 24.92
CA ARG A 22 4.94 1.87 25.44
C ARG A 22 4.59 1.52 26.90
N PRO A 23 4.81 0.28 27.40
CA PRO A 23 4.60 -0.01 28.83
C PRO A 23 5.64 0.64 29.76
N PHE A 24 6.78 1.08 29.23
CA PHE A 24 7.94 1.54 30.01
C PHE A 24 8.21 3.04 29.87
N THR A 25 7.94 3.64 28.70
CA THR A 25 8.20 5.06 28.43
C THR A 25 7.38 5.57 27.23
N GLU A 26 7.00 6.84 27.25
CA GLU A 26 6.42 7.54 26.10
C GLU A 26 7.54 8.02 25.17
N LEU A 27 7.64 7.43 23.97
CA LEU A 27 8.57 7.90 22.96
C LEU A 27 8.05 9.22 22.35
N PRO A 28 8.93 10.20 22.08
CA PRO A 28 8.53 11.45 21.45
C PRO A 28 7.85 11.21 20.11
N ASP A 29 6.75 11.92 19.87
CA ASP A 29 6.02 11.85 18.61
C ASP A 29 6.85 12.34 17.44
N ILE A 30 6.80 11.59 16.32
CA ILE A 30 7.38 12.08 15.08
C ILE A 30 6.55 13.30 14.66
N PRO A 31 7.17 14.49 14.52
CA PRO A 31 6.43 15.69 14.12
C PRO A 31 5.67 15.45 12.81
N GLY A 32 4.38 15.76 12.79
CA GLY A 32 3.50 15.66 11.61
C GLY A 32 2.72 14.35 11.45
N GLY A 33 2.81 13.40 12.40
CA GLY A 33 1.85 12.29 12.52
C GLY A 33 1.66 11.44 11.25
N LEU A 34 0.39 11.18 10.88
CA LEU A 34 0.00 10.37 9.72
C LEU A 34 0.58 10.91 8.40
N ASN A 35 0.65 12.24 8.25
CA ASN A 35 1.13 12.89 7.04
C ASN A 35 2.62 12.61 6.84
N THR A 36 3.42 12.77 7.89
CA THR A 36 4.85 12.45 7.85
C THR A 36 5.07 10.97 7.55
N GLN A 37 4.34 10.07 8.22
CA GLN A 37 4.45 8.63 7.99
C GLN A 37 4.13 8.27 6.53
N THR A 38 3.05 8.83 5.99
CA THR A 38 2.61 8.60 4.60
C THR A 38 3.66 9.09 3.60
N LEU A 39 4.21 10.29 3.81
CA LEU A 39 5.27 10.84 2.95
C LEU A 39 6.53 9.96 3.00
N MET A 40 6.94 9.49 4.17
CA MET A 40 8.08 8.61 4.33
C MET A 40 7.89 7.27 3.61
N LEU A 41 6.75 6.62 3.79
CA LEU A 41 6.44 5.35 3.11
C LEU A 41 6.32 5.52 1.60
N THR A 42 5.78 6.65 1.14
CA THR A 42 5.71 6.99 -0.28
C THR A 42 7.12 7.18 -0.85
N MET A 43 7.98 7.95 -0.17
CA MET A 43 9.38 8.14 -0.58
C MET A 43 10.16 6.82 -0.60
N PHE A 44 9.94 5.94 0.40
CA PHE A 44 10.49 4.58 0.37
C PHE A 44 10.05 3.83 -0.88
N SER A 45 8.74 3.82 -1.17
CA SER A 45 8.18 3.13 -2.34
C SER A 45 8.73 3.67 -3.65
N ILE A 46 8.83 4.99 -3.80
CA ILE A 46 9.44 5.64 -4.97
C ILE A 46 10.92 5.27 -5.08
N ALA A 47 11.68 5.39 -3.99
CA ALA A 47 13.12 5.11 -4.01
C ALA A 47 13.42 3.63 -4.34
N HIS A 48 12.61 2.71 -3.80
CA HIS A 48 12.73 1.30 -4.09
C HIS A 48 12.28 0.98 -5.53
N ALA A 49 11.18 1.57 -6.00
CA ALA A 49 10.74 1.48 -7.39
C ALA A 49 11.81 1.99 -8.36
N LEU A 50 12.42 3.16 -8.10
CA LEU A 50 13.49 3.72 -8.92
C LEU A 50 14.67 2.75 -9.08
N TYR A 51 15.03 2.06 -7.99
CA TYR A 51 16.12 1.09 -7.98
C TYR A 51 15.78 -0.19 -8.76
N VAL A 52 14.58 -0.73 -8.57
CA VAL A 52 14.19 -2.05 -9.06
C VAL A 52 13.54 -2.00 -10.45
N LEU A 53 12.77 -0.96 -10.74
CA LEU A 53 12.03 -0.79 -11.99
C LEU A 53 12.74 0.12 -13.00
N GLY A 54 13.63 0.99 -12.51
CA GLY A 54 14.20 2.08 -13.29
C GLY A 54 13.27 3.30 -13.33
N TRP A 55 13.83 4.46 -13.72
CA TRP A 55 13.13 5.75 -13.61
C TRP A 55 11.87 5.83 -14.49
N ARG A 56 11.90 5.28 -15.72
CA ARG A 56 10.75 5.33 -16.65
C ARG A 56 9.54 4.57 -16.10
N ASN A 57 9.77 3.32 -15.70
CA ASN A 57 8.70 2.49 -15.11
C ASN A 57 8.20 3.08 -13.80
N THR A 58 9.09 3.62 -12.96
CA THR A 58 8.68 4.25 -11.71
C THR A 58 7.82 5.47 -11.94
N LEU A 59 8.22 6.37 -12.86
CA LEU A 59 7.46 7.56 -13.20
C LEU A 59 6.08 7.18 -13.73
N VAL A 60 6.01 6.27 -14.71
CA VAL A 60 4.73 5.82 -15.28
C VAL A 60 3.85 5.17 -14.22
N PHE A 61 4.41 4.30 -13.38
CA PHE A 61 3.64 3.62 -12.35
C PHE A 61 3.09 4.60 -11.30
N PHE A 62 3.93 5.52 -10.83
CA PHE A 62 3.52 6.57 -9.89
C PHE A 62 2.46 7.48 -10.50
N THR A 63 2.64 7.94 -11.74
CA THR A 63 1.68 8.80 -12.42
C THR A 63 0.35 8.09 -12.66
N LEU A 64 0.36 6.84 -13.14
CA LEU A 64 -0.87 6.05 -13.32
C LEU A 64 -1.60 5.86 -11.99
N SER A 65 -0.86 5.50 -10.94
CA SER A 65 -1.40 5.37 -9.58
C SER A 65 -2.07 6.67 -9.14
N ALA A 66 -1.34 7.78 -9.18
CA ALA A 66 -1.82 9.06 -8.66
C ALA A 66 -3.00 9.63 -9.45
N VAL A 67 -2.97 9.53 -10.78
CA VAL A 67 -4.02 10.09 -11.64
C VAL A 67 -5.29 9.25 -11.57
N ILE A 68 -5.18 7.91 -11.66
CA ILE A 68 -6.36 7.03 -11.62
C ILE A 68 -6.98 7.07 -10.23
N SER A 69 -6.17 6.98 -9.17
CA SER A 69 -6.70 7.04 -7.81
C SER A 69 -7.35 8.39 -7.54
N TRP A 70 -6.71 9.52 -7.88
CA TRP A 70 -7.32 10.84 -7.70
C TRP A 70 -8.63 10.99 -8.48
N ALA A 71 -8.71 10.50 -9.73
CA ALA A 71 -9.93 10.58 -10.52
C ALA A 71 -11.08 9.77 -9.92
N PHE A 72 -10.80 8.58 -9.39
CA PHE A 72 -11.80 7.71 -8.78
C PHE A 72 -12.24 8.26 -7.42
N GLU A 73 -11.31 8.77 -6.62
CA GLU A 73 -11.57 9.49 -5.36
C GLU A 73 -12.43 10.74 -5.61
N GLN A 74 -12.09 11.53 -6.62
CA GLN A 74 -12.84 12.74 -6.97
C GLN A 74 -14.27 12.40 -7.37
N ALA A 75 -14.47 11.35 -8.16
CA ALA A 75 -15.79 10.85 -8.51
C ALA A 75 -16.53 10.32 -7.26
N GLY A 76 -15.83 9.60 -6.39
CA GLY A 76 -16.42 9.03 -5.18
C GLY A 76 -16.90 10.07 -4.18
N VAL A 77 -16.06 11.06 -3.87
CA VAL A 77 -16.44 12.14 -2.94
C VAL A 77 -17.56 13.01 -3.50
N THR A 78 -17.60 13.25 -4.82
CA THR A 78 -18.60 14.16 -5.41
C THR A 78 -19.95 13.52 -5.70
N ALA A 79 -19.97 12.24 -6.06
CA ALA A 79 -21.19 11.56 -6.51
C ALA A 79 -21.54 10.31 -5.68
N GLY A 80 -20.75 9.95 -4.67
CA GLY A 80 -20.95 8.73 -3.86
C GLY A 80 -20.71 7.43 -4.65
N VAL A 81 -20.09 7.53 -5.83
CA VAL A 81 -19.79 6.37 -6.70
C VAL A 81 -18.46 5.72 -6.28
N ILE A 82 -18.18 4.51 -6.77
CA ILE A 82 -16.95 3.74 -6.46
C ILE A 82 -16.90 3.23 -5.00
N TYR A 83 -16.81 4.10 -4.00
CA TYR A 83 -16.56 3.72 -2.60
C TYR A 83 -17.79 3.82 -1.68
N GLY A 84 -18.81 4.58 -2.09
CA GLY A 84 -19.97 4.95 -1.26
C GLY A 84 -19.95 6.45 -0.94
N SER A 85 -20.95 6.94 -0.19
CA SER A 85 -21.00 8.36 0.20
C SER A 85 -20.11 8.64 1.41
N TYR A 86 -19.11 9.49 1.23
CA TYR A 86 -18.17 9.96 2.25
C TYR A 86 -17.61 11.34 1.88
N HIS A 87 -17.03 12.02 2.87
CA HIS A 87 -16.25 13.22 2.64
C HIS A 87 -14.96 13.21 3.47
N TYR A 88 -13.92 13.80 2.90
CA TYR A 88 -12.67 14.04 3.62
C TYR A 88 -12.79 15.23 4.58
N THR A 89 -12.28 15.05 5.80
CA THR A 89 -12.14 16.15 6.75
C THR A 89 -10.95 17.03 6.36
N ASP A 90 -10.68 18.08 7.14
CA ASP A 90 -9.55 18.98 6.89
C ASP A 90 -8.24 18.50 7.55
N GLU A 91 -8.28 17.37 8.27
CA GLU A 91 -7.10 16.79 8.95
C GLU A 91 -6.00 16.35 7.97
N LEU A 92 -6.36 16.03 6.72
CA LEU A 92 -5.43 15.60 5.67
C LEU A 92 -4.80 16.78 4.89
N GLY A 93 -5.15 18.02 5.24
CA GLY A 93 -4.57 19.23 4.66
C GLY A 93 -5.12 19.60 3.28
N LEU A 94 -4.26 20.14 2.42
CA LEU A 94 -4.64 20.76 1.15
C LEU A 94 -5.32 19.76 0.20
N LYS A 95 -6.42 20.20 -0.43
CA LYS A 95 -7.21 19.41 -1.39
C LYS A 95 -6.99 19.90 -2.82
N VAL A 96 -7.01 18.97 -3.78
CA VAL A 96 -7.15 19.24 -5.21
C VAL A 96 -8.52 18.73 -5.63
N GLY A 97 -9.42 19.64 -5.98
CA GLY A 97 -10.85 19.31 -6.02
C GLY A 97 -11.37 19.02 -4.61
N ALA A 98 -12.01 17.87 -4.42
CA ALA A 98 -12.50 17.40 -3.13
C ALA A 98 -11.53 16.45 -2.41
N VAL A 99 -10.44 16.05 -3.07
CA VAL A 99 -9.52 15.00 -2.60
C VAL A 99 -8.24 15.62 -2.01
N PRO A 100 -7.85 15.27 -0.77
CA PRO A 100 -6.58 15.71 -0.19
C PRO A 100 -5.38 15.26 -1.02
N LEU A 101 -4.39 16.15 -1.18
CA LEU A 101 -3.18 15.89 -1.96
C LEU A 101 -2.38 14.69 -1.42
N LEU A 102 -2.54 14.38 -0.13
CA LEU A 102 -1.91 13.25 0.51
C LEU A 102 -2.46 11.90 0.01
N ILE A 103 -3.72 11.84 -0.45
CA ILE A 103 -4.39 10.59 -0.81
C ILE A 103 -3.71 9.88 -1.99
N PRO A 104 -3.44 10.53 -3.14
CA PRO A 104 -2.68 9.89 -4.22
C PRO A 104 -1.28 9.38 -3.81
N LEU A 105 -0.65 10.02 -2.82
CA LEU A 105 0.62 9.57 -2.26
C LEU A 105 0.43 8.31 -1.39
N ALA A 106 -0.57 8.33 -0.51
CA ALA A 106 -0.96 7.19 0.32
C ALA A 106 -1.30 5.96 -0.53
N TRP A 107 -1.99 6.14 -1.66
CA TRP A 107 -2.23 5.07 -2.63
C TRP A 107 -0.92 4.43 -3.09
N PHE A 108 0.05 5.23 -3.56
CA PHE A 108 1.31 4.70 -4.07
C PHE A 108 2.15 3.99 -3.00
N MET A 109 2.09 4.47 -1.75
CA MET A 109 2.84 3.89 -0.62
C MET A 109 2.47 2.41 -0.38
N MET A 110 1.24 2.00 -0.69
CA MET A 110 0.78 0.61 -0.56
C MET A 110 0.69 -0.13 -1.90
N ILE A 111 0.42 0.58 -3.01
CA ILE A 111 0.37 -0.01 -4.35
C ILE A 111 1.71 -0.63 -4.74
N TYR A 112 2.83 0.03 -4.44
CA TYR A 112 4.13 -0.49 -4.84
C TYR A 112 4.55 -1.76 -4.07
N PRO A 113 4.49 -1.83 -2.73
CA PRO A 113 4.76 -3.08 -2.00
C PRO A 113 3.87 -4.24 -2.43
N SER A 114 2.58 -3.97 -2.66
CA SER A 114 1.61 -4.99 -3.08
C SER A 114 1.88 -5.53 -4.48
N TYR A 115 2.43 -4.71 -5.40
CA TYR A 115 2.93 -5.17 -6.69
C TYR A 115 4.05 -6.21 -6.55
N VAL A 116 5.01 -5.97 -5.63
CA VAL A 116 6.13 -6.90 -5.38
C VAL A 116 5.64 -8.20 -4.77
N ILE A 117 4.73 -8.11 -3.79
CA ILE A 117 4.11 -9.27 -3.14
C ILE A 117 3.36 -10.12 -4.19
N ALA A 118 2.54 -9.49 -5.04
CA ALA A 118 1.79 -10.21 -6.07
C ALA A 118 2.69 -10.89 -7.10
N ASN A 119 3.79 -10.26 -7.52
CA ASN A 119 4.77 -10.93 -8.40
C ASN A 119 5.41 -12.14 -7.73
N LEU A 120 5.75 -12.04 -6.44
CA LEU A 120 6.34 -13.18 -5.74
C LEU A 120 5.34 -14.33 -5.60
N ILE A 121 4.07 -14.04 -5.32
CA ILE A 121 3.02 -15.04 -5.22
C ILE A 121 2.81 -15.75 -6.57
N VAL A 122 2.65 -14.97 -7.65
CA VAL A 122 2.23 -15.49 -8.96
C VAL A 122 3.41 -16.02 -9.78
N ASP A 123 4.52 -15.27 -9.85
CA ASP A 123 5.65 -15.52 -10.74
C ASP A 123 6.92 -16.01 -10.01
N ALA A 124 6.91 -16.08 -8.67
CA ALA A 124 8.09 -16.37 -7.85
C ALA A 124 9.31 -15.50 -8.19
N LYS A 125 9.04 -14.27 -8.63
CA LYS A 125 10.01 -13.22 -8.93
C LYS A 125 9.53 -11.91 -8.32
N PRO A 126 10.42 -11.01 -7.90
CA PRO A 126 9.99 -9.75 -7.27
C PRO A 126 9.36 -8.77 -8.26
N THR A 127 9.78 -8.77 -9.54
CA THR A 127 9.34 -7.81 -10.55
C THR A 127 9.26 -8.39 -11.96
N GLY A 128 8.61 -7.61 -12.82
CA GLY A 128 8.42 -7.91 -14.23
C GLY A 128 7.31 -8.94 -14.47
N SER A 129 6.93 -9.06 -15.74
CA SER A 129 5.97 -10.07 -16.19
C SER A 129 6.40 -10.58 -17.58
N GLN A 130 6.21 -11.88 -17.83
CA GLN A 130 6.48 -12.50 -19.14
C GLN A 130 5.23 -13.21 -19.72
N GLY A 131 4.07 -13.04 -19.08
CA GLY A 131 2.85 -13.77 -19.44
C GLY A 131 1.97 -13.08 -20.48
N GLY A 132 1.02 -13.85 -21.02
CA GLY A 132 -0.04 -13.35 -21.90
C GLY A 132 -1.08 -12.51 -21.16
N PHE A 133 -2.11 -12.04 -21.86
CA PHE A 133 -3.12 -11.13 -21.29
C PHE A 133 -3.83 -11.70 -20.04
N ARG A 134 -4.19 -12.99 -20.03
CA ARG A 134 -4.78 -13.66 -18.86
C ARG A 134 -3.87 -13.63 -17.63
N HIS A 135 -2.55 -13.73 -17.84
CA HIS A 135 -1.56 -13.63 -16.78
C HIS A 135 -1.51 -12.22 -16.18
N LEU A 136 -1.59 -11.19 -17.03
CA LEU A 136 -1.64 -9.80 -16.56
C LEU A 136 -2.89 -9.53 -15.73
N ILE A 137 -4.05 -10.09 -16.12
CA ILE A 137 -5.28 -10.02 -15.33
C ILE A 137 -5.08 -10.69 -13.97
N ALA A 138 -4.48 -11.89 -13.92
CA ALA A 138 -4.21 -12.58 -12.66
C ALA A 138 -3.28 -11.76 -11.75
N LEU A 139 -2.18 -11.21 -12.29
CA LEU A 139 -1.28 -10.32 -11.54
C LEU A 139 -2.01 -9.08 -11.01
N ALA A 140 -2.83 -8.43 -11.84
CA ALA A 140 -3.60 -7.25 -11.44
C ALA A 140 -4.63 -7.58 -10.34
N ALA A 141 -5.33 -8.72 -10.46
CA ALA A 141 -6.30 -9.17 -9.47
C ALA A 141 -5.64 -9.51 -8.13
N VAL A 142 -4.54 -10.26 -8.13
CA VAL A 142 -3.79 -10.56 -6.90
C VAL A 142 -3.25 -9.28 -6.28
N SER A 143 -2.70 -8.36 -7.08
CA SER A 143 -2.20 -7.07 -6.57
C SER A 143 -3.33 -6.24 -5.94
N ALA A 144 -4.51 -6.19 -6.56
CA ALA A 144 -5.68 -5.49 -6.05
C ALA A 144 -6.18 -6.06 -4.71
N ILE A 145 -6.22 -7.40 -4.59
CA ILE A 145 -6.58 -8.09 -3.34
C ILE A 145 -5.58 -7.75 -2.24
N VAL A 146 -4.27 -7.77 -2.54
CA VAL A 146 -3.23 -7.48 -1.55
C VAL A 146 -3.31 -6.03 -1.05
N VAL A 147 -3.54 -5.04 -1.93
CA VAL A 147 -3.75 -3.66 -1.48
C VAL A 147 -5.03 -3.51 -0.66
N THR A 148 -6.14 -4.09 -1.13
CA THR A 148 -7.44 -4.01 -0.44
C THR A 148 -7.43 -4.73 0.92
N ALA A 149 -6.53 -5.69 1.11
CA ALA A 149 -6.32 -6.30 2.42
C ALA A 149 -5.86 -5.28 3.47
N TRP A 150 -5.13 -4.24 3.08
CA TRP A 150 -4.78 -3.15 3.99
C TRP A 150 -5.96 -2.21 4.26
N ASP A 151 -6.78 -1.96 3.23
CA ASP A 151 -8.02 -1.16 3.35
C ASP A 151 -8.98 -1.72 4.42
N LEU A 152 -9.10 -3.06 4.49
CA LEU A 152 -9.85 -3.77 5.54
C LEU A 152 -9.37 -3.46 6.98
N LEU A 153 -8.17 -2.89 7.14
CA LEU A 153 -7.66 -2.49 8.44
C LEU A 153 -7.66 -0.97 8.60
N ILE A 154 -7.18 -0.22 7.62
CA ILE A 154 -6.92 1.21 7.77
C ILE A 154 -8.21 2.02 7.83
N ASP A 155 -9.24 1.64 7.06
CA ASP A 155 -10.50 2.38 7.03
C ASP A 155 -11.24 2.35 8.36
N PRO A 156 -11.47 1.17 8.98
CA PRO A 156 -12.03 1.11 10.33
C PRO A 156 -11.27 1.90 11.38
N VAL A 157 -9.96 2.12 11.19
CA VAL A 157 -9.14 2.91 12.11
C VAL A 157 -9.36 4.40 11.83
N LEU A 158 -9.04 4.86 10.62
CA LEU A 158 -8.94 6.28 10.32
C LEU A 158 -10.29 7.00 10.20
N SER A 159 -11.37 6.28 9.87
CA SER A 159 -12.72 6.87 9.86
C SER A 159 -13.38 6.90 11.25
N ASN A 160 -12.81 6.23 12.25
CA ASN A 160 -13.37 6.14 13.61
C ASN A 160 -12.46 6.77 14.69
N LEU A 161 -11.40 7.47 14.29
CA LEU A 161 -10.59 8.28 15.22
C LEU A 161 -11.44 9.40 15.84
N PRO A 162 -11.07 9.92 17.03
CA PRO A 162 -11.72 11.11 17.61
C PRO A 162 -11.70 12.32 16.66
N ARG A 163 -10.66 12.42 15.84
CA ARG A 163 -10.58 13.31 14.67
C ARG A 163 -10.44 12.44 13.42
N PRO A 164 -11.55 12.09 12.76
CA PRO A 164 -11.51 11.17 11.63
C PRO A 164 -10.90 11.83 10.40
N MET A 165 -10.22 11.04 9.58
CA MET A 165 -9.62 11.52 8.33
C MET A 165 -10.66 11.69 7.21
N TRP A 166 -11.71 10.89 7.27
CA TRP A 166 -12.92 11.00 6.46
C TRP A 166 -14.10 10.41 7.22
N VAL A 167 -15.31 10.79 6.82
CA VAL A 167 -16.55 10.35 7.46
C VAL A 167 -17.42 9.66 6.41
N TRP A 168 -17.83 8.42 6.71
CA TRP A 168 -18.82 7.69 5.95
C TRP A 168 -20.22 8.18 6.30
N GLU A 169 -20.92 8.82 5.36
CA GLU A 169 -22.19 9.53 5.65
C GLU A 169 -23.31 8.59 6.12
N GLN A 170 -23.34 7.37 5.57
CA GLN A 170 -24.34 6.36 5.89
C GLN A 170 -23.78 5.23 6.77
N GLY A 171 -22.49 5.32 7.12
CA GLY A 171 -21.76 4.24 7.76
C GLY A 171 -21.76 2.94 6.94
N GLY A 172 -21.50 1.81 7.60
CA GLY A 172 -21.57 0.51 6.96
C GLY A 172 -21.32 -0.66 7.90
N PRO A 173 -21.57 -1.89 7.45
CA PRO A 173 -21.64 -3.06 8.32
C PRO A 173 -20.27 -3.51 8.84
N TYR A 174 -19.18 -3.09 8.19
CA TYR A 174 -17.82 -3.45 8.61
C TYR A 174 -17.20 -2.30 9.39
N PHE A 175 -17.41 -2.29 10.70
CA PHE A 175 -16.89 -1.25 11.61
C PHE A 175 -17.23 0.20 11.19
N GLY A 176 -18.41 0.41 10.60
CA GLY A 176 -18.82 1.73 10.11
C GLY A 176 -18.41 2.02 8.65
N VAL A 177 -17.75 1.09 7.97
CA VAL A 177 -17.33 1.23 6.56
C VAL A 177 -18.30 0.50 5.63
N PRO A 178 -18.77 1.13 4.54
CA PRO A 178 -19.62 0.48 3.53
C PRO A 178 -18.90 -0.66 2.82
N ILE A 179 -19.63 -1.72 2.46
CA ILE A 179 -19.07 -2.80 1.61
C ILE A 179 -18.65 -2.28 0.23
N GLN A 180 -19.35 -1.24 -0.26
CA GLN A 180 -19.02 -0.57 -1.52
C GLN A 180 -17.58 -0.06 -1.53
N ASN A 181 -17.02 0.36 -0.39
CA ASN A 181 -15.65 0.85 -0.30
C ASN A 181 -14.65 -0.21 -0.78
N TYR A 182 -14.76 -1.43 -0.23
CA TYR A 182 -13.86 -2.54 -0.58
C TYR A 182 -13.97 -2.94 -2.05
N VAL A 183 -15.18 -2.88 -2.62
CA VAL A 183 -15.38 -3.09 -4.07
C VAL A 183 -14.71 -1.97 -4.88
N GLY A 184 -14.84 -0.72 -4.42
CA GLY A 184 -14.18 0.44 -4.99
C GLY A 184 -12.65 0.34 -4.96
N TRP A 185 -12.07 -0.10 -3.84
CA TRP A 185 -10.64 -0.35 -3.70
C TRP A 185 -10.15 -1.42 -4.67
N LEU A 186 -10.86 -2.55 -4.78
CA LEU A 186 -10.56 -3.59 -5.76
C LEU A 186 -10.60 -3.04 -7.18
N LEU A 187 -11.65 -2.31 -7.55
CA LEU A 187 -11.81 -1.73 -8.88
C LEU A 187 -10.70 -0.73 -9.23
N THR A 188 -10.40 0.18 -8.30
CA THR A 188 -9.41 1.25 -8.47
C THR A 188 -8.03 0.64 -8.65
N THR A 189 -7.62 -0.23 -7.72
CA THR A 189 -6.29 -0.86 -7.75
C THR A 189 -6.15 -1.82 -8.92
N PHE A 190 -7.18 -2.61 -9.24
CA PHE A 190 -7.17 -3.45 -10.43
C PHE A 190 -6.94 -2.64 -11.69
N THR A 191 -7.60 -1.49 -11.83
CA THR A 191 -7.43 -0.58 -12.98
C THR A 191 -6.00 -0.04 -13.06
N ILE A 192 -5.44 0.43 -11.93
CA ILE A 192 -4.05 0.89 -11.85
C ILE A 192 -3.07 -0.22 -12.24
N TYR A 193 -3.23 -1.41 -11.66
CA TYR A 193 -2.34 -2.53 -11.94
C TYR A 193 -2.47 -3.00 -13.38
N LEU A 194 -3.68 -3.22 -13.89
CA LEU A 194 -3.85 -3.70 -15.26
C LEU A 194 -3.25 -2.73 -16.27
N THR A 195 -3.49 -1.42 -16.10
CA THR A 195 -2.91 -0.39 -16.99
C THR A 195 -1.39 -0.36 -16.90
N TYR A 196 -0.81 -0.40 -15.69
CA TYR A 196 0.64 -0.46 -15.54
C TYR A 196 1.23 -1.76 -16.11
N ARG A 197 0.61 -2.92 -15.91
CA ARG A 197 1.07 -4.21 -16.44
C ARG A 197 1.05 -4.27 -17.96
N LEU A 198 0.06 -3.64 -18.60
CA LEU A 198 0.02 -3.50 -20.06
C LEU A 198 1.18 -2.65 -20.58
N TYR A 199 1.54 -1.60 -19.86
CA TYR A 199 2.74 -0.80 -20.15
C TYR A 199 4.03 -1.59 -19.91
N GLU A 200 4.18 -2.18 -18.72
CA GLU A 200 5.34 -2.97 -18.28
C GLU A 200 5.66 -4.11 -19.25
N ARG A 201 4.64 -4.76 -19.81
CA ARG A 201 4.80 -5.83 -20.81
C ARG A 201 5.58 -5.36 -22.04
N ARG A 202 5.39 -4.10 -22.47
CA ARG A 202 6.11 -3.50 -23.61
C ARG A 202 7.44 -2.88 -23.18
N PHE A 203 7.47 -2.27 -21.99
CA PHE A 203 8.62 -1.54 -21.47
C PHE A 203 9.12 -2.20 -20.19
N LYS A 204 9.89 -3.28 -20.36
CA LYS A 204 10.36 -4.12 -19.26
C LYS A 204 11.13 -3.30 -18.20
N PRO A 205 10.96 -3.62 -16.90
CA PRO A 205 11.76 -3.05 -15.82
C PRO A 205 13.26 -3.16 -16.09
N GLN A 206 14.00 -2.08 -15.84
CA GLN A 206 15.46 -2.04 -15.99
C GLN A 206 16.07 -1.65 -14.64
N PRO A 207 16.37 -2.64 -13.76
CA PRO A 207 16.97 -2.36 -12.47
C PRO A 207 18.37 -1.76 -12.66
N THR A 208 18.75 -0.82 -11.80
CA THR A 208 20.06 -0.15 -11.88
C THR A 208 21.21 -1.11 -11.54
N ILE A 209 20.97 -2.08 -10.66
CA ILE A 209 21.92 -3.08 -10.15
C ILE A 209 21.13 -4.38 -9.93
N PRO A 210 21.74 -5.57 -9.92
CA PRO A 210 21.05 -6.82 -9.61
C PRO A 210 20.22 -6.74 -8.32
N VAL A 211 18.96 -7.14 -8.43
CA VAL A 211 18.02 -7.15 -7.30
C VAL A 211 18.34 -8.35 -6.42
N THR A 212 19.02 -8.10 -5.30
CA THR A 212 19.30 -9.15 -4.32
C THR A 212 18.04 -9.54 -3.55
N THR A 213 18.08 -10.71 -2.90
CA THR A 213 17.00 -11.17 -2.01
C THR A 213 16.68 -10.14 -0.92
N THR A 214 17.70 -9.50 -0.35
CA THR A 214 17.53 -8.46 0.68
C THR A 214 16.77 -7.25 0.14
N VAL A 215 17.09 -6.81 -1.07
CA VAL A 215 16.35 -5.71 -1.72
C VAL A 215 14.90 -6.13 -1.95
N ALA A 216 14.69 -7.30 -2.56
CA ALA A 216 13.34 -7.82 -2.81
C ALA A 216 12.51 -8.04 -1.52
N ALA A 217 13.14 -8.23 -0.36
CA ALA A 217 12.46 -8.36 0.93
C ALA A 217 12.00 -7.02 1.52
N MET A 218 12.58 -5.89 1.13
CA MET A 218 12.26 -4.58 1.74
C MET A 218 10.77 -4.22 1.64
N PRO A 219 10.08 -4.38 0.49
CA PRO A 219 8.66 -4.06 0.40
C PRO A 219 7.78 -5.02 1.21
N LEU A 220 8.19 -6.28 1.39
CA LEU A 220 7.50 -7.25 2.26
C LEU A 220 7.59 -6.81 3.73
N VAL A 221 8.77 -6.36 4.16
CA VAL A 221 8.98 -5.81 5.50
C VAL A 221 8.12 -4.54 5.70
N ALA A 222 8.12 -3.62 4.73
CA ALA A 222 7.30 -2.42 4.80
C ALA A 222 5.80 -2.75 4.91
N TYR A 223 5.31 -3.68 4.09
CA TYR A 223 3.92 -4.16 4.13
C TYR A 223 3.55 -4.79 5.49
N GLY A 224 4.42 -5.66 6.03
CA GLY A 224 4.22 -6.27 7.34
C GLY A 224 4.25 -5.25 8.49
N LEU A 225 5.09 -4.23 8.40
CA LEU A 225 5.12 -3.14 9.39
C LEU A 225 3.88 -2.25 9.31
N MET A 226 3.34 -2.01 8.12
CA MET A 226 2.07 -1.31 7.96
C MET A 226 0.93 -2.10 8.58
N MET A 227 0.88 -3.42 8.38
CA MET A 227 -0.08 -4.30 9.05
C MET A 227 0.00 -4.13 10.59
N LEU A 228 1.21 -4.27 11.17
CA LEU A 228 1.41 -4.12 12.61
C LEU A 228 1.07 -2.71 13.13
N GLY A 229 1.46 -1.68 12.38
CA GLY A 229 1.16 -0.28 12.70
C GLY A 229 -0.34 -0.02 12.73
N THR A 230 -1.08 -0.46 11.72
CA THR A 230 -2.53 -0.27 11.65
C THR A 230 -3.27 -1.07 12.73
N MET A 231 -2.85 -2.31 13.01
CA MET A 231 -3.43 -3.13 14.09
C MET A 231 -3.29 -2.50 15.49
N THR A 232 -2.30 -1.64 15.68
CA THR A 232 -1.93 -1.08 16.99
C THR A 232 -2.29 0.41 17.11
N ALA A 233 -2.86 0.99 16.06
CA ALA A 233 -3.26 2.40 15.97
C ALA A 233 -4.58 2.74 16.69
N GLY A 234 -5.12 1.83 17.50
CA GLY A 234 -6.30 2.10 18.34
C GLY A 234 -7.67 1.88 17.67
N GLY A 235 -7.73 1.07 16.61
CA GLY A 235 -9.00 0.64 16.00
C GLY A 235 -9.68 -0.54 16.70
N PRO A 236 -10.74 -1.12 16.10
CA PRO A 236 -11.46 -2.26 16.66
C PRO A 236 -10.54 -3.45 16.98
N ASN A 237 -10.71 -4.06 18.17
CA ASN A 237 -9.88 -5.20 18.61
C ASN A 237 -9.91 -6.39 17.64
N ALA A 238 -11.01 -6.57 16.88
CA ALA A 238 -11.13 -7.60 15.86
C ALA A 238 -10.05 -7.49 14.77
N LEU A 239 -9.51 -6.28 14.51
CA LEU A 239 -8.43 -6.08 13.54
C LEU A 239 -7.14 -6.80 13.95
N MET A 240 -6.92 -7.08 15.23
CA MET A 240 -5.78 -7.86 15.70
C MET A 240 -5.81 -9.32 15.20
N VAL A 241 -7.00 -9.83 14.88
CA VAL A 241 -7.20 -11.17 14.29
C VAL A 241 -7.30 -11.08 12.77
N ILE A 242 -8.03 -10.08 12.25
CA ILE A 242 -8.24 -9.92 10.81
C ILE A 242 -6.92 -9.62 10.09
N GLY A 243 -6.08 -8.73 10.63
CA GLY A 243 -4.80 -8.34 10.02
C GLY A 243 -3.88 -9.49 9.64
N PRO A 244 -3.50 -10.37 10.60
CA PRO A 244 -2.68 -11.53 10.31
C PRO A 244 -3.28 -12.48 9.27
N ILE A 245 -4.61 -12.51 9.12
CA ILE A 245 -5.27 -13.33 8.11
C ILE A 245 -5.18 -12.65 6.74
N VAL A 246 -5.71 -11.43 6.61
CA VAL A 246 -5.89 -10.80 5.29
C VAL A 246 -4.57 -10.27 4.72
N MET A 247 -3.69 -9.73 5.56
CA MET A 247 -2.37 -9.23 5.16
C MET A 247 -1.26 -10.27 5.42
N GLY A 248 -1.35 -11.06 6.49
CA GLY A 248 -0.30 -12.02 6.84
C GLY A 248 -0.21 -13.20 5.87
N ILE A 249 -1.32 -13.73 5.35
CA ILE A 249 -1.30 -14.82 4.36
C ILE A 249 -0.53 -14.43 3.08
N PRO A 250 -0.86 -13.33 2.36
CA PRO A 250 -0.10 -12.96 1.17
C PRO A 250 1.37 -12.63 1.47
N LEU A 251 1.65 -12.04 2.64
CA LEU A 251 3.02 -11.79 3.09
C LEU A 251 3.82 -13.09 3.28
N LEU A 252 3.24 -14.10 3.92
CA LEU A 252 3.87 -15.41 4.13
C LEU A 252 4.10 -16.16 2.81
N LEU A 253 3.12 -16.12 1.89
CA LEU A 253 3.25 -16.71 0.57
C LEU A 253 4.38 -16.05 -0.23
N ALA A 254 4.44 -14.72 -0.25
CA ALA A 254 5.51 -13.98 -0.91
C ALA A 254 6.88 -14.24 -0.28
N ALA A 255 6.97 -14.28 1.06
CA ALA A 255 8.22 -14.59 1.76
C ALA A 255 8.73 -16.01 1.47
N ARG A 256 7.82 -16.99 1.41
CA ARG A 256 8.16 -18.36 1.00
C ARG A 256 8.71 -18.40 -0.42
N GLN A 257 8.07 -17.70 -1.35
CA GLN A 257 8.51 -17.66 -2.75
C GLN A 257 9.85 -16.93 -2.91
N LEU A 258 10.08 -15.86 -2.15
CA LEU A 258 11.35 -15.16 -2.13
C LEU A 258 12.49 -16.05 -1.61
N ARG A 259 12.25 -16.83 -0.55
CA ARG A 259 13.22 -17.81 -0.04
C ARG A 259 13.57 -18.86 -1.10
N ASN A 260 12.55 -19.41 -1.77
CA ASN A 260 12.75 -20.40 -2.83
C ASN A 260 13.50 -19.81 -4.03
N HIS A 261 13.23 -18.54 -4.37
CA HIS A 261 13.93 -17.81 -5.43
C HIS A 261 15.42 -17.69 -5.11
N HIS A 262 15.76 -17.32 -3.86
CA HIS A 262 17.15 -17.21 -3.42
C HIS A 262 17.91 -18.54 -3.56
N GLN A 263 17.28 -19.66 -3.15
CA GLN A 263 17.88 -20.99 -3.25
C GLN A 263 18.14 -21.44 -4.70
N ARG A 264 17.41 -20.92 -5.68
CA ARG A 264 17.61 -21.24 -7.11
C ARG A 264 18.75 -20.43 -7.76
N MET A 265 19.22 -19.37 -7.09
CA MET A 265 20.24 -18.45 -7.60
C MET A 265 21.62 -18.71 -6.98
N MET A 266 21.71 -19.64 -6.01
CA MET A 266 22.94 -20.19 -5.43
C MET A 266 23.32 -21.48 -6.16
#